data_AF-A0A927KP58-F1
#
_entry.id   AF-A0A927KP58-F1
#
_cell.length_a   1.000
_cell.length_b   1.000
_cell.length_c   1.000
_cell.angle_alpha   90.00
_cell.angle_beta   90.00
_cell.angle_gamma   90.00
#
_symmetry.space_group_name_H-M   'P 1'
#
loop_
_entity.id
_entity.type
_entity.pdbx_description
1 polymer ?
#
loop_
_entity_poly.entity_id
_entity_poly.type
_entity_poly.pdbx_seq_one_letter_code
_entity_poly.pdbx_strand_id
1 'polypeptide(L)'
;MTSILTNVGAMSALQTLRAIDSSLRQAQNETSSGLRISSASDNAAYWSIATTMRSDNVALSAVTDALGLGAAKVDTAYAGTSSVVDVLKQFKARLVAAKEEGLDRSKIQEELTQLNAQAESIVASSSFSGANWLNTDATTHLMETDSLTSSVVSAFVRSSDGSVAVKTTEVDLKSISMLNAGGGGILQKDLGGVSDMGGFANANMNAYAHNGHETHEFTGPATFDVGDFIEFSVLIDAFDTDAGVTVNNLRIDKSVIDNALGTTTGTINNAYDMTRVLQQVFDDNSVPLWAVRPSTYTSFGNSATRFEIGSLETSGRNGSSVDIVGVSSSFAVGHPAGFALGLEDAPSNNHDNMFPKGTLSFTEGFMVSATAEIRFDVEVNGGGVQTMLINKAVVDAALGTTDGYIGDRHELATVLAYVTAGTGVTVISNDLEYPGVVVFMADPAMYPEAGNRAARFNVSNVRTNLPFSLDFDLAEIDVTSTRFKIDKYIEGVEHMLREAIDSAATLGALSMRIDMQSEFANRLSQSISQGVVRLVDADMNEVSTRLKALQTQQQLAIQALSIANSNSENIAQLFR
;
A
#
# COMPACT_ATOMS: atom_id res chain seq x y z
N MET A 1 94.64 -51.53 24.59
CA MET A 1 94.45 -52.95 24.24
C MET A 1 93.47 -53.03 23.09
N THR A 2 93.93 -53.39 21.89
CA THR A 2 93.08 -53.71 20.74
C THR A 2 92.53 -55.12 20.92
N SER A 3 91.22 -55.24 21.15
CA SER A 3 90.53 -56.54 21.20
C SER A 3 90.39 -57.10 19.78
N ILE A 4 90.85 -58.32 19.54
CA ILE A 4 90.69 -59.03 18.24
C ILE A 4 89.23 -59.41 18.01
N LEU A 5 88.42 -59.51 19.07
CA LEU A 5 86.99 -59.86 19.01
C LEU A 5 86.08 -58.64 18.76
N THR A 6 86.60 -57.42 18.88
CA THR A 6 85.80 -56.19 18.76
C THR A 6 86.57 -55.14 17.95
N ASN A 7 86.25 -55.01 16.66
CA ASN A 7 86.87 -54.02 15.77
C ASN A 7 86.30 -52.62 16.06
N VAL A 8 86.95 -51.90 16.97
CA VAL A 8 86.55 -50.55 17.40
C VAL A 8 86.57 -49.55 16.24
N GLY A 9 87.50 -49.69 15.29
CA GLY A 9 87.58 -48.85 14.09
C GLY A 9 86.41 -49.05 13.14
N ALA A 10 86.03 -50.31 12.89
CA ALA A 10 84.84 -50.63 12.08
C ALA A 10 83.53 -50.26 12.80
N MET A 11 83.45 -50.39 14.12
CA MET A 11 82.27 -49.95 14.89
C MET A 11 82.07 -48.42 14.82
N SER A 12 83.14 -47.64 14.94
CA SER A 12 83.11 -46.18 14.81
C SER A 12 82.76 -45.74 13.38
N ALA A 13 83.35 -46.39 12.37
CA ALA A 13 82.99 -46.17 10.96
C ALA A 13 81.53 -46.57 10.67
N LEU A 14 81.04 -47.66 11.24
CA LEU A 14 79.64 -48.11 11.10
C LEU A 14 78.67 -47.15 11.79
N GLN A 15 79.01 -46.62 12.96
CA GLN A 15 78.21 -45.60 13.64
C GLN A 15 78.13 -44.32 12.80
N THR A 16 79.25 -43.92 12.20
CA THR A 16 79.32 -42.77 11.26
C THR A 16 78.50 -43.04 10.00
N LEU A 17 78.61 -44.23 9.41
CA LEU A 17 77.83 -44.64 8.23
C LEU A 17 76.33 -44.68 8.55
N ARG A 18 75.91 -45.18 9.71
CA ARG A 18 74.51 -45.15 10.16
C ARG A 18 73.99 -43.72 10.35
N ALA A 19 74.83 -42.80 10.84
CA ALA A 19 74.48 -41.40 10.95
C ALA A 19 74.34 -40.71 9.58
N ILE A 20 75.23 -41.01 8.63
CA ILE A 20 75.15 -40.54 7.24
C ILE A 20 73.93 -41.13 6.54
N ASP A 21 73.66 -42.42 6.69
CA ASP A 21 72.49 -43.10 6.10
C ASP A 21 71.18 -42.53 6.65
N SER A 22 71.11 -42.25 7.96
CA SER A 22 69.97 -41.56 8.57
C SER A 22 69.77 -40.16 7.99
N SER A 23 70.85 -39.39 7.85
CA SER A 23 70.79 -38.03 7.27
C SER A 23 70.44 -38.05 5.78
N LEU A 24 70.92 -39.06 5.05
CA LEU A 24 70.64 -39.27 3.64
C LEU A 24 69.16 -39.61 3.43
N ARG A 25 68.60 -40.51 4.24
CA ARG A 25 67.16 -40.83 4.22
C ARG A 25 66.32 -39.59 4.52
N GLN A 26 66.73 -38.76 5.48
CA GLN A 26 66.04 -37.50 5.76
C GLN A 26 66.07 -36.56 4.55
N ALA A 27 67.24 -36.29 3.98
CA ALA A 27 67.35 -35.42 2.80
C ALA A 27 66.60 -36.00 1.57
N GLN A 28 66.55 -37.33 1.41
CA GLN A 28 65.74 -38.00 0.40
C GLN A 28 64.24 -37.80 0.64
N ASN A 29 63.79 -37.91 1.89
CA ASN A 29 62.39 -37.67 2.25
C ASN A 29 62.00 -36.20 2.06
N GLU A 30 62.86 -35.26 2.44
CA GLU A 30 62.66 -33.82 2.22
C GLU A 30 62.62 -33.51 0.71
N THR A 31 63.51 -34.12 -0.09
CA THR A 31 63.52 -33.97 -1.56
C THR A 31 62.27 -34.58 -2.22
N SER A 32 61.81 -35.72 -1.72
CA SER A 32 60.65 -36.44 -2.27
C SER A 32 59.33 -35.76 -1.91
N SER A 33 59.20 -35.31 -0.66
CA SER A 33 57.98 -34.65 -0.15
C SER A 33 57.94 -33.16 -0.45
N GLY A 34 59.09 -32.53 -0.72
CA GLY A 34 59.23 -31.07 -0.78
C GLY A 34 59.11 -30.38 0.57
N LEU A 35 58.96 -31.14 1.67
CA LEU A 35 58.71 -30.62 3.01
C LEU A 35 59.90 -30.91 3.91
N ARG A 36 60.41 -29.87 4.57
CA ARG A 36 61.34 -29.99 5.71
C ARG A 36 60.65 -30.62 6.92
N ILE A 37 59.35 -30.39 7.09
CA ILE A 37 58.54 -30.89 8.22
C ILE A 37 57.30 -31.57 7.64
N SER A 38 57.39 -32.88 7.42
CA SER A 38 56.31 -33.66 6.80
C SER A 38 55.36 -34.26 7.85
N SER A 39 55.92 -34.66 8.99
CA SER A 39 55.24 -35.38 10.06
C SER A 39 55.47 -34.73 11.43
N ALA A 40 54.61 -35.06 12.40
CA ALA A 40 54.76 -34.58 13.78
C ALA A 40 56.07 -35.03 14.44
N SER A 41 56.67 -36.14 13.98
CA SER A 41 57.97 -36.62 14.44
C SER A 41 59.14 -35.75 14.00
N ASP A 42 59.00 -34.97 12.91
CA ASP A 42 60.07 -34.10 12.41
C ASP A 42 60.17 -32.83 13.26
N ASN A 43 59.02 -32.21 13.57
CA ASN A 43 58.90 -31.14 14.55
C ASN A 43 57.43 -30.93 14.96
N ALA A 44 57.06 -31.38 16.15
CA ALA A 44 55.67 -31.37 16.60
C ALA A 44 55.04 -29.96 16.62
N ALA A 45 55.79 -28.93 17.03
CA ALA A 45 55.27 -27.57 17.15
C ALA A 45 54.99 -26.94 15.78
N TYR A 46 55.96 -26.94 14.88
CA TYR A 46 55.80 -26.40 13.54
C TYR A 46 54.79 -27.21 12.70
N TRP A 47 54.80 -28.54 12.84
CA TRP A 47 53.81 -29.41 12.18
C TRP A 47 52.39 -29.11 12.65
N SER A 48 52.17 -28.94 13.96
CA SER A 48 50.85 -28.61 14.51
C SER A 48 50.36 -27.25 13.99
N ILE A 49 51.20 -26.20 14.05
CA ILE A 49 50.86 -24.86 13.57
C ILE A 49 50.53 -24.90 12.07
N ALA A 50 51.37 -25.54 11.27
CA ALA A 50 51.16 -25.62 9.82
C ALA A 50 49.93 -26.45 9.45
N THR A 51 49.63 -27.52 10.19
CA THR A 51 48.42 -28.33 9.98
C THR A 51 47.16 -27.54 10.32
N THR A 52 47.18 -26.78 11.42
CA THR A 52 46.10 -25.84 11.76
C THR A 52 45.95 -24.78 10.66
N MET A 53 47.03 -24.14 10.22
CA MET A 53 46.98 -23.14 9.15
C MET A 53 46.47 -23.71 7.81
N ARG A 54 46.83 -24.95 7.46
CA ARG A 54 46.26 -25.65 6.28
C ARG A 54 44.77 -25.89 6.44
N SER A 55 44.32 -26.33 7.62
CA SER A 55 42.91 -26.49 7.95
C SER A 55 42.14 -25.16 7.78
N ASP A 56 42.72 -24.06 8.24
CA ASP A 56 42.13 -22.73 8.15
C ASP A 56 41.99 -22.27 6.70
N ASN A 57 42.97 -22.61 5.87
CA ASN A 57 42.95 -22.31 4.46
C ASN A 57 41.81 -23.04 3.73
N VAL A 58 41.59 -24.31 4.04
CA VAL A 58 40.44 -25.08 3.51
C VAL A 58 39.12 -24.44 3.94
N ALA A 59 39.01 -23.99 5.18
CA ALA A 59 37.82 -23.29 5.66
C ALA A 59 37.61 -21.94 4.95
N LEU A 60 38.67 -21.17 4.69
CA LEU A 60 38.61 -19.92 3.93
C LEU A 60 38.23 -20.15 2.46
N SER A 61 38.66 -21.25 1.85
CA SER A 61 38.20 -21.65 0.52
C SER A 61 36.70 -21.87 0.50
N ALA A 62 36.16 -22.63 1.45
CA ALA A 62 34.71 -22.86 1.56
C ALA A 62 33.92 -21.56 1.80
N VAL A 63 34.48 -20.62 2.57
CA VAL A 63 33.86 -19.28 2.75
C VAL A 63 33.88 -18.50 1.45
N THR A 64 34.98 -18.54 0.69
CA THR A 64 35.10 -17.85 -0.60
C THR A 64 34.08 -18.40 -1.59
N ASP A 65 33.87 -19.72 -1.63
CA ASP A 65 32.83 -20.35 -2.44
C ASP A 65 31.42 -19.89 -2.02
N ALA A 66 31.17 -19.82 -0.70
CA ALA A 66 29.89 -19.36 -0.17
C ALA A 66 29.64 -17.85 -0.41
N LEU A 67 30.70 -17.02 -0.33
CA LEU A 67 30.67 -15.61 -0.72
C LEU A 67 30.38 -15.46 -2.21
N GLY A 68 30.98 -16.30 -3.06
CA GLY A 68 30.69 -16.34 -4.49
C GLY A 68 29.24 -16.70 -4.79
N LEU A 69 28.66 -17.66 -4.06
CA LEU A 69 27.24 -17.98 -4.16
C LEU A 69 26.33 -16.82 -3.71
N GLY A 70 26.73 -16.12 -2.64
CA GLY A 70 26.05 -14.91 -2.16
C GLY A 70 26.10 -13.77 -3.17
N ALA A 71 27.28 -13.50 -3.73
CA ALA A 71 27.49 -12.52 -4.80
C ALA A 71 26.58 -12.82 -5.99
N ALA A 72 26.58 -14.06 -6.49
CA ALA A 72 25.74 -14.44 -7.62
C ALA A 72 24.23 -14.23 -7.38
N LYS A 73 23.74 -14.46 -6.15
CA LYS A 73 22.35 -14.14 -5.78
C LYS A 73 22.06 -12.64 -5.83
N VAL A 74 22.92 -11.84 -5.20
CA VAL A 74 22.78 -10.37 -5.16
C VAL A 74 22.88 -9.78 -6.56
N ASP A 75 23.82 -10.26 -7.38
CA ASP A 75 24.03 -9.80 -8.75
C ASP A 75 22.84 -10.17 -9.65
N THR A 76 22.23 -11.36 -9.45
CA THR A 76 21.01 -11.74 -10.17
C THR A 76 19.85 -10.80 -9.82
N ALA A 77 19.64 -10.52 -8.53
CA ALA A 77 18.60 -9.59 -8.10
C ALA A 77 18.88 -8.15 -8.57
N TYR A 78 20.14 -7.71 -8.55
CA TYR A 78 20.55 -6.39 -9.02
C TYR A 78 20.32 -6.23 -10.53
N ALA A 79 20.72 -7.21 -11.34
CA ALA A 79 20.52 -7.20 -12.78
C ALA A 79 19.02 -7.20 -13.15
N GLY A 80 18.22 -8.00 -12.44
CA GLY A 80 16.77 -8.01 -12.58
C GLY A 80 16.16 -6.64 -12.27
N THR A 81 16.52 -6.07 -11.12
CA THR A 81 16.06 -4.75 -10.68
C THR A 81 16.44 -3.65 -11.66
N SER A 82 17.70 -3.62 -12.13
CA SER A 82 18.16 -2.64 -13.13
C SER A 82 17.36 -2.74 -14.42
N SER A 83 17.00 -3.95 -14.84
CA SER A 83 16.19 -4.16 -16.05
C SER A 83 14.75 -3.70 -15.85
N VAL A 84 14.15 -3.93 -14.67
CA VAL A 84 12.83 -3.40 -14.30
C VAL A 84 12.85 -1.87 -14.29
N VAL A 85 13.87 -1.23 -13.74
CA VAL A 85 14.06 0.23 -13.77
C VAL A 85 14.02 0.77 -15.20
N ASP A 86 14.67 0.10 -16.15
CA ASP A 86 14.66 0.52 -17.55
C ASP A 86 13.30 0.29 -18.23
N VAL A 87 12.56 -0.74 -17.84
CA VAL A 87 11.16 -0.95 -18.28
C VAL A 87 10.26 0.15 -17.73
N LEU A 88 10.36 0.51 -16.44
CA LEU A 88 9.58 1.58 -15.82
C LEU A 88 9.83 2.95 -16.47
N LYS A 89 11.07 3.25 -16.87
CA LYS A 89 11.38 4.46 -17.66
C LYS A 89 10.64 4.48 -19.00
N GLN A 90 10.60 3.34 -19.70
CA GLN A 90 9.85 3.22 -20.95
C GLN A 90 8.34 3.32 -20.71
N PHE A 91 7.85 2.68 -19.63
CA PHE A 91 6.44 2.72 -19.22
C PHE A 91 5.98 4.16 -19.00
N LYS A 92 6.75 4.93 -18.21
CA LYS A 92 6.52 6.37 -18.00
C LYS A 92 6.50 7.16 -19.31
N ALA A 93 7.45 6.91 -20.22
CA ALA A 93 7.47 7.60 -21.51
C ALA A 93 6.21 7.33 -22.34
N ARG A 94 5.65 6.11 -22.30
CA ARG A 94 4.38 5.78 -22.95
C ARG A 94 3.18 6.44 -22.27
N LEU A 95 3.17 6.53 -20.94
CA LEU A 95 2.13 7.29 -20.22
C LEU A 95 2.16 8.78 -20.57
N VAL A 96 3.34 9.38 -20.70
CA VAL A 96 3.48 10.77 -21.16
C VAL A 96 2.93 10.92 -22.58
N ALA A 97 3.23 9.98 -23.49
CA ALA A 97 2.66 10.00 -24.83
C ALA A 97 1.11 9.89 -24.81
N ALA A 98 0.53 9.12 -23.89
CA ALA A 98 -0.92 8.99 -23.76
C ALA A 98 -1.66 10.31 -23.40
N LYS A 99 -0.92 11.32 -22.90
CA LYS A 99 -1.47 12.66 -22.61
C LYS A 99 -1.70 13.50 -23.87
N GLU A 100 -0.95 13.26 -24.94
CA GLU A 100 -1.04 14.05 -26.17
C GLU A 100 -2.41 13.87 -26.84
N GLU A 101 -3.05 14.98 -27.20
CA GLU A 101 -4.33 14.94 -27.90
C GLU A 101 -4.17 14.39 -29.32
N GLY A 102 -5.06 13.50 -29.74
CA GLY A 102 -5.08 12.93 -31.10
C GLY A 102 -4.30 11.62 -31.27
N LEU A 103 -3.66 11.08 -30.23
CA LEU A 103 -3.10 9.72 -30.24
C LEU A 103 -4.15 8.67 -29.84
N ASP A 104 -4.02 7.47 -30.42
CA ASP A 104 -4.89 6.32 -30.14
C ASP A 104 -4.43 5.63 -28.84
N ARG A 105 -5.16 5.90 -27.74
CA ARG A 105 -4.84 5.36 -26.41
C ARG A 105 -4.93 3.84 -26.33
N SER A 106 -5.74 3.19 -27.17
CA SER A 106 -5.84 1.73 -27.18
C SER A 106 -4.53 1.09 -27.63
N LYS A 107 -3.86 1.67 -28.63
CA LYS A 107 -2.54 1.18 -29.09
C LYS A 107 -1.46 1.43 -28.05
N ILE A 108 -1.50 2.57 -27.36
CA ILE A 108 -0.58 2.84 -26.26
C ILE A 108 -0.80 1.83 -25.13
N GLN A 109 -2.05 1.51 -24.81
CA GLN A 109 -2.39 0.49 -23.80
C GLN A 109 -1.85 -0.90 -24.17
N GLU A 110 -1.85 -1.28 -25.45
CA GLU A 110 -1.21 -2.52 -25.90
C GLU A 110 0.30 -2.52 -25.62
N GLU A 111 1.00 -1.40 -25.88
CA GLU A 111 2.42 -1.25 -25.56
C GLU A 111 2.67 -1.30 -24.04
N LEU A 112 1.83 -0.64 -23.24
CA LEU A 112 1.92 -0.66 -21.76
C LEU A 112 1.72 -2.08 -21.21
N THR A 113 0.74 -2.82 -21.72
CA THR A 113 0.51 -4.23 -21.36
C THR A 113 1.75 -5.09 -21.67
N GLN A 114 2.42 -4.87 -22.81
CA GLN A 114 3.65 -5.58 -23.15
C GLN A 114 4.82 -5.22 -22.23
N LEU A 115 4.98 -3.95 -21.87
CA LEU A 115 5.99 -3.51 -20.93
C LEU A 115 5.75 -4.10 -19.52
N ASN A 116 4.50 -4.15 -19.06
CA ASN A 116 4.17 -4.83 -17.80
C ASN A 116 4.55 -6.32 -17.85
N ALA A 117 4.15 -7.03 -18.90
CA ALA A 117 4.51 -8.45 -19.07
C ALA A 117 6.03 -8.66 -19.12
N GLN A 118 6.77 -7.72 -19.72
CA GLN A 118 8.24 -7.74 -19.70
C GLN A 118 8.79 -7.55 -18.29
N ALA A 119 8.28 -6.59 -17.51
CA ALA A 119 8.67 -6.39 -16.12
C ALA A 119 8.42 -7.65 -15.28
N GLU A 120 7.22 -8.23 -15.35
CA GLU A 120 6.88 -9.47 -14.65
C GLU A 120 7.79 -10.64 -15.07
N SER A 121 8.11 -10.77 -16.35
CA SER A 121 9.01 -11.81 -16.86
C SER A 121 10.45 -11.65 -16.34
N ILE A 122 10.96 -10.42 -16.28
CA ILE A 122 12.27 -10.10 -15.69
C ILE A 122 12.26 -10.47 -14.20
N VAL A 123 11.23 -10.04 -13.46
CA VAL A 123 11.08 -10.35 -12.05
C VAL A 123 11.06 -11.87 -11.83
N ALA A 124 10.23 -12.61 -12.57
CA ALA A 124 10.10 -14.06 -12.44
C ALA A 124 11.40 -14.82 -12.78
N SER A 125 12.14 -14.36 -13.79
CA SER A 125 13.39 -15.00 -14.24
C SER A 125 14.63 -14.65 -13.41
N SER A 126 14.55 -13.64 -12.53
CA SER A 126 15.62 -13.21 -11.62
C SER A 126 15.80 -14.16 -10.43
N SER A 127 15.91 -15.46 -10.71
CA SER A 127 16.07 -16.54 -9.74
C SER A 127 17.46 -17.15 -9.82
N PHE A 128 18.08 -17.37 -8.66
CA PHE A 128 19.37 -18.04 -8.55
C PHE A 128 19.28 -19.21 -7.56
N SER A 129 19.62 -20.41 -8.04
CA SER A 129 19.48 -21.67 -7.28
C SER A 129 18.06 -21.89 -6.70
N GLY A 130 17.02 -21.43 -7.41
CA GLY A 130 15.63 -21.56 -7.00
C GLY A 130 15.14 -20.49 -6.02
N ALA A 131 16.00 -19.56 -5.59
CA ALA A 131 15.60 -18.42 -4.76
C ALA A 131 15.46 -17.16 -5.64
N ASN A 132 14.32 -16.48 -5.52
CA ASN A 132 14.04 -15.20 -6.17
C ASN A 132 13.80 -14.15 -5.09
N TRP A 133 14.59 -13.08 -5.08
CA TRP A 133 14.45 -11.99 -4.11
C TRP A 133 13.54 -10.85 -4.60
N LEU A 134 13.25 -10.83 -5.90
CA LEU A 134 12.36 -9.83 -6.51
C LEU A 134 10.91 -10.32 -6.57
N ASN A 135 10.67 -11.61 -6.38
CA ASN A 135 9.35 -12.22 -6.33
C ASN A 135 9.20 -13.04 -5.04
N THR A 136 8.51 -12.49 -4.05
CA THR A 136 8.32 -13.08 -2.71
C THR A 136 6.96 -13.74 -2.56
N ASP A 137 6.85 -14.69 -1.63
CA ASP A 137 5.68 -15.55 -1.42
C ASP A 137 4.94 -15.27 -0.11
N ALA A 138 5.18 -14.11 0.53
CA ALA A 138 4.46 -13.74 1.74
C ALA A 138 2.97 -13.58 1.41
N THR A 139 2.12 -14.31 2.13
CA THR A 139 0.67 -14.33 1.90
C THR A 139 -0.03 -13.05 2.35
N THR A 140 0.61 -12.29 3.25
CA THR A 140 0.15 -10.96 3.67
C THR A 140 0.83 -9.89 2.83
N HIS A 141 0.18 -8.72 2.77
CA HIS A 141 0.76 -7.55 2.13
C HIS A 141 2.04 -7.11 2.87
N LEU A 142 3.08 -6.70 2.14
CA LEU A 142 4.39 -6.42 2.74
C LEU A 142 4.37 -5.33 3.82
N MET A 143 3.49 -4.33 3.71
CA MET A 143 3.27 -3.31 4.75
C MET A 143 2.80 -3.90 6.11
N GLU A 144 2.13 -5.05 6.10
CA GLU A 144 1.66 -5.75 7.31
C GLU A 144 2.50 -6.99 7.66
N THR A 145 3.49 -7.32 6.84
CA THR A 145 4.46 -8.36 7.17
C THR A 145 5.48 -7.81 8.17
N ASP A 146 5.52 -8.36 9.39
CA ASP A 146 6.45 -7.92 10.45
C ASP A 146 7.91 -7.99 10.02
N SER A 147 8.32 -9.11 9.43
CA SER A 147 9.70 -9.34 8.97
C SER A 147 9.72 -10.28 7.78
N LEU A 148 10.44 -9.91 6.73
CA LEU A 148 10.72 -10.77 5.59
C LEU A 148 12.19 -10.62 5.21
N THR A 149 13.03 -11.54 5.70
CA THR A 149 14.48 -11.43 5.59
C THR A 149 15.10 -12.65 4.91
N SER A 150 16.13 -12.42 4.10
CA SER A 150 17.05 -13.45 3.65
C SER A 150 18.44 -13.22 4.26
N SER A 151 19.38 -14.14 4.03
CA SER A 151 20.76 -13.95 4.50
C SER A 151 21.78 -14.39 3.46
N VAL A 152 22.91 -13.67 3.44
CA VAL A 152 24.09 -14.00 2.64
C VAL A 152 25.30 -14.11 3.53
N VAL A 153 26.22 -15.01 3.17
CA VAL A 153 27.52 -15.10 3.82
C VAL A 153 28.26 -13.79 3.63
N SER A 154 28.90 -13.29 4.68
CA SER A 154 29.52 -11.96 4.71
C SER A 154 30.90 -11.93 5.37
N ALA A 155 31.27 -12.90 6.20
CA ALA A 155 32.63 -12.98 6.73
C ALA A 155 32.97 -14.37 7.29
N PHE A 156 34.27 -14.60 7.47
CA PHE A 156 34.84 -15.69 8.26
C PHE A 156 35.50 -15.13 9.52
N VAL A 157 35.27 -15.76 10.67
CA VAL A 157 35.91 -15.39 11.93
C VAL A 157 36.53 -16.61 12.58
N ARG A 158 37.78 -16.44 13.05
CA ARG A 158 38.44 -17.37 13.96
C ARG A 158 38.49 -16.75 15.35
N SER A 159 37.95 -17.46 16.33
CA SER A 159 37.96 -17.05 17.73
C SER A 159 39.28 -17.42 18.41
N SER A 160 39.58 -16.77 19.54
CA SER A 160 40.81 -17.02 20.33
C SER A 160 40.89 -18.43 20.92
N ASP A 161 39.77 -19.14 21.00
CA ASP A 161 39.68 -20.54 21.43
C ASP A 161 39.96 -21.55 20.29
N GLY A 162 40.21 -21.06 19.08
CA GLY A 162 40.46 -21.88 17.89
C GLY A 162 39.19 -22.31 17.14
N SER A 163 38.00 -21.90 17.58
CA SER A 163 36.75 -22.11 16.84
C SER A 163 36.68 -21.23 15.58
N VAL A 164 36.03 -21.75 14.53
CA VAL A 164 35.81 -21.05 13.26
C VAL A 164 34.32 -20.90 13.01
N ALA A 165 33.90 -19.73 12.52
CA ALA A 165 32.51 -19.43 12.25
C ALA A 165 32.34 -18.58 10.99
N VAL A 166 31.20 -18.77 10.32
CA VAL A 166 30.75 -17.94 9.20
C VAL A 166 29.74 -16.93 9.73
N LYS A 167 29.91 -15.65 9.38
CA LYS A 167 28.92 -14.60 9.67
C LYS A 167 28.09 -14.33 8.44
N THR A 168 26.79 -14.17 8.64
CA THR A 168 25.85 -13.74 7.60
C THR A 168 25.45 -12.29 7.81
N THR A 169 25.03 -11.65 6.73
CA THR A 169 24.33 -10.36 6.74
C THR A 169 22.88 -10.62 6.35
N GLU A 170 21.96 -10.11 7.15
CA GLU A 170 20.53 -10.14 6.84
C GLU A 170 20.20 -9.11 5.75
N VAL A 171 19.29 -9.49 4.87
CA VAL A 171 18.78 -8.68 3.76
C VAL A 171 17.28 -8.56 3.97
N ASP A 172 16.79 -7.33 4.13
CA ASP A 172 15.36 -7.05 4.22
C ASP A 172 14.73 -7.13 2.81
N LEU A 173 14.00 -8.22 2.56
CA LEU A 173 13.36 -8.46 1.28
C LEU A 173 12.19 -7.50 1.03
N LYS A 174 11.61 -6.89 2.07
CA LYS A 174 10.49 -5.94 1.91
C LYS A 174 10.88 -4.75 1.04
N SER A 175 12.11 -4.26 1.23
CA SER A 175 12.65 -3.10 0.52
C SER A 175 13.13 -3.38 -0.91
N ILE A 176 13.21 -4.65 -1.31
CA ILE A 176 13.75 -5.04 -2.63
C ILE A 176 12.79 -5.87 -3.48
N SER A 177 11.73 -6.41 -2.89
CA SER A 177 10.75 -7.24 -3.60
C SER A 177 9.96 -6.40 -4.59
N MET A 178 9.95 -6.82 -5.86
CA MET A 178 9.18 -6.16 -6.92
C MET A 178 7.72 -6.63 -6.91
N LEU A 179 7.51 -7.93 -6.67
CA LEU A 179 6.21 -8.57 -6.60
C LEU A 179 6.15 -9.48 -5.37
N ASN A 180 5.00 -9.50 -4.71
CA ASN A 180 4.71 -10.37 -3.59
C ASN A 180 3.33 -11.03 -3.75
N ALA A 181 3.20 -12.29 -3.30
CA ALA A 181 1.95 -13.03 -3.38
C ALA A 181 0.77 -12.33 -2.69
N GLY A 182 0.99 -11.72 -1.52
CA GLY A 182 -0.01 -10.95 -0.77
C GLY A 182 -0.07 -9.46 -1.13
N GLY A 183 0.68 -9.00 -2.14
CA GLY A 183 0.77 -7.59 -2.53
C GLY A 183 1.84 -6.79 -1.79
N GLY A 184 2.01 -5.53 -2.20
CA GLY A 184 2.93 -4.57 -1.58
C GLY A 184 4.38 -4.62 -2.06
N GLY A 185 4.68 -5.42 -3.08
CA GLY A 185 5.95 -5.28 -3.81
C GLY A 185 6.03 -3.93 -4.52
N ILE A 186 7.23 -3.52 -4.92
CA ILE A 186 7.49 -2.21 -5.55
C ILE A 186 6.59 -1.93 -6.78
N LEU A 187 6.14 -2.98 -7.50
CA LEU A 187 5.27 -2.87 -8.68
C LEU A 187 3.79 -3.07 -8.36
N GLN A 188 3.41 -3.18 -7.09
CA GLN A 188 2.06 -3.45 -6.63
C GLN A 188 1.56 -2.29 -5.77
N LYS A 189 0.25 -2.11 -5.72
CA LYS A 189 -0.41 -1.09 -4.90
C LYS A 189 -0.07 -1.27 -3.43
N ASP A 190 -0.09 -0.15 -2.73
CA ASP A 190 0.02 -0.09 -1.29
C ASP A 190 -1.28 -0.56 -0.63
N LEU A 191 -1.13 -1.03 0.61
CA LEU A 191 -2.27 -1.43 1.42
C LEU A 191 -2.95 -0.19 1.97
N GLY A 192 -4.16 0.04 1.50
CA GLY A 192 -4.94 1.19 1.91
C GLY A 192 -4.58 2.44 1.13
N GLY A 193 -4.72 2.36 -0.20
CA GLY A 193 -4.90 3.54 -1.04
C GLY A 193 -6.06 4.39 -0.53
N VAL A 194 -5.76 5.28 0.41
CA VAL A 194 -6.70 6.24 1.01
C VAL A 194 -6.77 7.51 0.17
N SER A 195 -6.30 7.47 -1.08
CA SER A 195 -6.40 8.62 -1.98
C SER A 195 -7.82 8.88 -2.44
N ASP A 196 -8.66 7.84 -2.51
CA ASP A 196 -10.09 7.92 -2.85
C ASP A 196 -11.00 7.66 -1.63
N MET A 197 -10.60 6.79 -0.70
CA MET A 197 -11.37 6.46 0.53
C MET A 197 -12.84 6.07 0.23
N GLY A 198 -13.09 5.30 -0.83
CA GLY A 198 -14.44 4.96 -1.25
C GLY A 198 -15.25 6.18 -1.70
N GLY A 199 -14.58 7.15 -2.34
CA GLY A 199 -15.14 8.43 -2.79
C GLY A 199 -15.17 9.52 -1.71
N PHE A 200 -14.78 9.20 -0.47
CA PHE A 200 -14.79 10.15 0.64
C PHE A 200 -13.65 11.17 0.55
N ALA A 201 -12.57 10.85 -0.16
CA ALA A 201 -11.50 11.80 -0.38
C ALA A 201 -12.03 13.02 -1.15
N ASN A 202 -11.79 14.22 -0.61
CA ASN A 202 -12.32 15.50 -1.12
C ASN A 202 -13.84 15.70 -0.96
N ALA A 203 -14.52 14.87 -0.17
CA ALA A 203 -15.91 15.12 0.19
C ALA A 203 -16.04 16.50 0.86
N ASN A 204 -16.88 17.34 0.26
CA ASN A 204 -17.32 18.60 0.84
C ASN A 204 -18.85 18.64 0.72
N MET A 205 -19.52 18.38 1.84
CA MET A 205 -20.96 18.25 1.88
C MET A 205 -21.53 19.42 2.64
N ASN A 206 -22.26 20.27 1.93
CA ASN A 206 -22.98 21.40 2.50
C ASN A 206 -24.47 21.08 2.53
N ALA A 207 -25.07 21.30 3.69
CA ALA A 207 -26.50 21.27 3.91
C ALA A 207 -27.24 22.36 3.11
N TYR A 208 -28.18 21.97 2.25
CA TYR A 208 -29.20 22.86 1.69
C TYR A 208 -30.59 22.33 2.06
N ALA A 209 -31.44 23.23 2.56
CA ALA A 209 -32.86 22.98 2.76
C ALA A 209 -33.61 24.26 2.42
N HIS A 210 -34.90 24.12 2.11
CA HIS A 210 -35.84 25.21 1.91
C HIS A 210 -37.16 24.85 2.60
N ASN A 211 -38.05 25.83 2.70
CA ASN A 211 -39.37 25.59 3.27
C ASN A 211 -40.14 24.53 2.48
N GLY A 212 -41.02 23.82 3.18
CA GLY A 212 -41.99 22.92 2.59
C GLY A 212 -42.91 23.66 1.64
N HIS A 213 -43.13 23.06 0.48
CA HIS A 213 -43.99 23.59 -0.55
C HIS A 213 -44.47 22.49 -1.47
N GLU A 214 -45.60 22.78 -2.10
CA GLU A 214 -46.27 21.90 -3.04
C GLU A 214 -46.52 22.61 -4.36
N THR A 215 -46.27 21.92 -5.45
CA THR A 215 -46.58 22.39 -6.80
C THR A 215 -47.85 21.72 -7.31
N HIS A 216 -48.83 22.53 -7.68
CA HIS A 216 -50.14 22.10 -8.16
C HIS A 216 -50.34 22.50 -9.63
N GLU A 217 -51.08 21.68 -10.38
CA GLU A 217 -51.42 21.93 -11.78
C GLU A 217 -52.76 22.66 -11.86
N PHE A 218 -52.79 23.79 -12.57
CA PHE A 218 -53.99 24.55 -12.84
C PHE A 218 -54.83 23.84 -13.90
N THR A 219 -56.02 23.36 -13.51
CA THR A 219 -56.87 22.50 -14.36
C THR A 219 -57.74 23.25 -15.38
N GLY A 220 -57.67 24.59 -15.41
CA GLY A 220 -58.26 25.42 -16.45
C GLY A 220 -59.01 26.65 -15.93
N PRO A 221 -59.34 27.60 -16.82
CA PRO A 221 -60.02 28.83 -16.42
C PRO A 221 -61.44 28.56 -15.90
N ALA A 222 -61.88 29.37 -14.94
CA ALA A 222 -63.25 29.35 -14.42
C ALA A 222 -63.77 30.76 -14.13
N THR A 223 -65.08 30.93 -14.23
CA THR A 223 -65.78 32.17 -13.85
C THR A 223 -66.78 31.84 -12.76
N PHE A 224 -66.70 32.56 -11.65
CA PHE A 224 -67.54 32.38 -10.47
C PHE A 224 -68.69 33.41 -10.52
N ASP A 225 -69.92 32.91 -10.55
CA ASP A 225 -71.11 33.72 -10.36
C ASP A 225 -71.38 33.95 -8.85
N VAL A 226 -72.37 34.80 -8.56
CA VAL A 226 -72.77 35.06 -7.17
C VAL A 226 -73.30 33.77 -6.54
N GLY A 227 -72.60 33.30 -5.51
CA GLY A 227 -72.94 32.07 -4.77
C GLY A 227 -72.06 30.87 -5.11
N ASP A 228 -71.31 30.92 -6.22
CA ASP A 228 -70.31 29.89 -6.55
C ASP A 228 -69.13 29.97 -5.58
N PHE A 229 -68.54 28.80 -5.27
CA PHE A 229 -67.37 28.75 -4.40
C PHE A 229 -66.53 27.49 -4.57
N ILE A 230 -65.27 27.61 -4.16
CA ILE A 230 -64.42 26.50 -3.74
C ILE A 230 -64.11 26.73 -2.26
N GLU A 231 -64.22 25.69 -1.45
CA GLU A 231 -63.87 25.70 -0.04
C GLU A 231 -62.90 24.56 0.26
N PHE A 232 -61.86 24.86 1.02
CA PHE A 232 -60.80 23.91 1.37
C PHE A 232 -60.24 24.25 2.75
N SER A 233 -59.41 23.36 3.27
CA SER A 233 -58.61 23.58 4.46
C SER A 233 -57.14 23.36 4.10
N VAL A 234 -56.26 23.95 4.89
CA VAL A 234 -54.82 23.70 4.78
C VAL A 234 -54.28 23.15 6.07
N LEU A 235 -53.47 22.11 5.98
CA LEU A 235 -52.66 21.59 7.06
C LEU A 235 -51.24 22.12 6.87
N ILE A 236 -50.71 22.81 7.88
CA ILE A 236 -49.45 23.55 7.80
C ILE A 236 -48.47 23.01 8.83
N ASP A 237 -47.21 22.84 8.43
CA ASP A 237 -46.09 22.42 9.27
C ASP A 237 -46.36 21.14 10.06
N ALA A 238 -47.15 20.23 9.47
CA ALA A 238 -47.33 18.87 9.95
C ALA A 238 -46.10 18.01 9.64
N PHE A 239 -45.80 17.09 10.55
CA PHE A 239 -44.69 16.13 10.47
C PHE A 239 -45.10 14.81 11.14
N ASP A 240 -44.34 13.73 10.94
CA ASP A 240 -44.68 12.40 11.49
C ASP A 240 -44.93 12.38 13.01
N THR A 241 -44.32 13.34 13.73
CA THR A 241 -44.43 13.47 15.19
C THR A 241 -45.21 14.72 15.64
N ASP A 242 -45.67 15.56 14.71
CA ASP A 242 -46.37 16.82 14.99
C ASP A 242 -47.58 16.97 14.07
N ALA A 243 -48.77 17.08 14.65
CA ALA A 243 -50.02 17.19 13.89
C ALA A 243 -50.15 18.51 13.11
N GLY A 244 -49.20 19.44 13.23
CA GLY A 244 -49.20 20.71 12.52
C GLY A 244 -50.31 21.66 12.99
N VAL A 245 -50.70 22.57 12.10
CA VAL A 245 -51.79 23.52 12.30
C VAL A 245 -52.76 23.43 11.13
N THR A 246 -54.01 23.06 11.40
CA THR A 246 -55.07 23.09 10.39
C THR A 246 -55.81 24.43 10.40
N VAL A 247 -55.89 25.08 9.26
CA VAL A 247 -56.78 26.23 9.03
C VAL A 247 -57.93 25.78 8.14
N ASN A 248 -59.15 25.87 8.68
CA ASN A 248 -60.36 25.37 8.02
C ASN A 248 -61.16 26.49 7.36
N ASN A 249 -62.07 26.11 6.46
CA ASN A 249 -63.06 26.98 5.82
C ASN A 249 -62.43 28.12 5.00
N LEU A 250 -61.30 27.85 4.34
CA LEU A 250 -60.72 28.77 3.36
C LEU A 250 -61.57 28.74 2.10
N ARG A 251 -61.99 29.92 1.63
CA ARG A 251 -62.98 30.03 0.56
C ARG A 251 -62.48 30.91 -0.58
N ILE A 252 -62.59 30.40 -1.80
CA ILE A 252 -62.51 31.17 -3.04
C ILE A 252 -63.94 31.40 -3.52
N ASP A 253 -64.35 32.65 -3.58
CA ASP A 253 -65.60 33.07 -4.21
C ASP A 253 -65.38 34.31 -5.08
N LYS A 254 -66.44 34.72 -5.78
CA LYS A 254 -66.38 35.89 -6.67
C LYS A 254 -65.80 37.14 -6.01
N SER A 255 -66.11 37.40 -4.74
CA SER A 255 -65.65 38.60 -4.03
C SER A 255 -64.15 38.56 -3.78
N VAL A 256 -63.63 37.41 -3.37
CA VAL A 256 -62.19 37.19 -3.17
C VAL A 256 -61.44 37.32 -4.50
N ILE A 257 -61.98 36.74 -5.57
CA ILE A 257 -61.37 36.81 -6.92
C ILE A 257 -61.29 38.26 -7.41
N ASP A 258 -62.41 38.98 -7.33
CA ASP A 258 -62.52 40.36 -7.79
C ASP A 258 -61.58 41.28 -6.98
N ASN A 259 -61.46 41.08 -5.67
CA ASN A 259 -60.51 41.79 -4.81
C ASN A 259 -59.05 41.47 -5.17
N ALA A 260 -58.71 40.18 -5.27
CA ALA A 260 -57.35 39.72 -5.54
C ALA A 260 -56.82 40.21 -6.90
N LEU A 261 -57.70 40.22 -7.92
CA LEU A 261 -57.34 40.54 -9.29
C LEU A 261 -57.57 42.01 -9.66
N GLY A 262 -58.38 42.74 -8.88
CA GLY A 262 -58.78 44.12 -9.18
C GLY A 262 -59.80 44.18 -10.33
N THR A 263 -60.68 43.19 -10.42
CA THR A 263 -61.67 43.04 -11.50
C THR A 263 -63.09 42.97 -10.93
N THR A 264 -64.10 42.78 -11.78
CA THR A 264 -65.49 42.50 -11.37
C THR A 264 -66.06 41.27 -12.08
N THR A 265 -65.21 40.47 -12.70
CA THR A 265 -65.64 39.38 -13.59
C THR A 265 -65.79 38.05 -12.86
N GLY A 266 -65.14 37.87 -11.69
CA GLY A 266 -65.09 36.60 -10.98
C GLY A 266 -64.28 35.53 -11.74
N THR A 267 -63.44 35.92 -12.69
CA THR A 267 -62.75 35.00 -13.60
C THR A 267 -61.29 34.79 -13.20
N ILE A 268 -60.89 33.53 -13.06
CA ILE A 268 -59.49 33.11 -12.95
C ILE A 268 -59.09 32.53 -14.31
N ASN A 269 -58.16 33.17 -15.03
CA ASN A 269 -57.86 32.78 -16.42
C ASN A 269 -56.70 31.78 -16.55
N ASN A 270 -55.78 31.79 -15.59
CA ASN A 270 -54.54 31.03 -15.65
C ASN A 270 -53.95 30.86 -14.23
N ALA A 271 -52.86 30.09 -14.12
CA ALA A 271 -52.23 29.84 -12.84
C ALA A 271 -51.69 31.11 -12.15
N TYR A 272 -51.34 32.17 -12.88
CA TYR A 272 -50.93 33.44 -12.26
C TYR A 272 -52.09 34.10 -11.51
N ASP A 273 -53.26 34.17 -12.13
CA ASP A 273 -54.47 34.66 -11.47
C ASP A 273 -54.75 33.80 -10.22
N MET A 274 -54.62 32.47 -10.33
CA MET A 274 -54.81 31.55 -9.21
C MET A 274 -53.87 31.86 -8.03
N THR A 275 -52.58 32.10 -8.27
CA THR A 275 -51.61 32.44 -7.19
C THR A 275 -51.99 33.71 -6.44
N ARG A 276 -52.46 34.74 -7.14
CA ARG A 276 -52.92 35.99 -6.52
C ARG A 276 -54.19 35.79 -5.70
N VAL A 277 -55.13 35.00 -6.21
CA VAL A 277 -56.37 34.66 -5.51
C VAL A 277 -56.06 33.85 -4.24
N LEU A 278 -55.20 32.83 -4.33
CA LEU A 278 -54.76 32.05 -3.17
C LEU A 278 -54.04 32.93 -2.14
N GLN A 279 -53.14 33.81 -2.58
CA GLN A 279 -52.47 34.74 -1.67
C GLN A 279 -53.48 35.65 -0.97
N GLN A 280 -54.50 36.16 -1.68
CA GLN A 280 -55.57 36.94 -1.06
C GLN A 280 -56.34 36.13 -0.01
N VAL A 281 -56.68 34.86 -0.30
CA VAL A 281 -57.32 33.96 0.68
C VAL A 281 -56.46 33.80 1.92
N PHE A 282 -55.14 33.60 1.75
CA PHE A 282 -54.21 33.44 2.86
C PHE A 282 -54.08 34.72 3.68
N ASP A 283 -53.94 35.87 3.04
CA ASP A 283 -53.82 37.17 3.71
C ASP A 283 -55.10 37.51 4.49
N ASP A 284 -56.27 37.34 3.89
CA ASP A 284 -57.59 37.61 4.50
C ASP A 284 -57.83 36.75 5.75
N ASN A 285 -57.25 35.55 5.78
CA ASN A 285 -57.41 34.58 6.88
C ASN A 285 -56.16 34.47 7.78
N SER A 286 -55.13 35.31 7.58
CA SER A 286 -53.85 35.27 8.31
C SER A 286 -53.19 33.88 8.30
N VAL A 287 -53.29 33.19 7.17
CA VAL A 287 -52.69 31.88 6.97
C VAL A 287 -51.20 32.06 6.66
N PRO A 288 -50.27 31.41 7.39
CA PRO A 288 -48.83 31.59 7.22
C PRO A 288 -48.28 30.82 6.00
N LEU A 289 -48.88 31.04 4.84
CA LEU A 289 -48.51 30.45 3.57
C LEU A 289 -48.23 31.55 2.54
N TRP A 290 -47.39 31.24 1.57
CA TRP A 290 -47.24 32.02 0.36
C TRP A 290 -47.82 31.25 -0.84
N ALA A 291 -48.29 31.97 -1.86
CA ALA A 291 -48.64 31.41 -3.15
C ALA A 291 -47.92 32.17 -4.27
N VAL A 292 -47.16 31.46 -5.10
CA VAL A 292 -46.42 32.06 -6.22
C VAL A 292 -46.45 31.17 -7.45
N ARG A 293 -46.02 31.71 -8.59
CA ARG A 293 -45.68 30.87 -9.74
C ARG A 293 -44.33 30.23 -9.47
N PRO A 294 -44.12 28.95 -9.89
CA PRO A 294 -42.81 28.35 -9.88
C PRO A 294 -41.80 29.28 -10.57
N SER A 295 -40.77 29.68 -9.82
CA SER A 295 -39.72 30.60 -10.29
C SER A 295 -38.48 29.80 -10.71
N THR A 296 -37.48 30.47 -11.30
CA THR A 296 -36.23 29.85 -11.74
C THR A 296 -35.46 29.10 -10.65
N TYR A 297 -35.78 29.28 -9.36
CA TYR A 297 -35.17 28.55 -8.25
C TYR A 297 -35.75 27.13 -8.04
N THR A 298 -36.93 26.81 -8.58
CA THR A 298 -37.60 25.50 -8.40
C THR A 298 -37.54 24.62 -9.64
N SER A 299 -36.57 24.84 -10.53
CA SER A 299 -36.35 24.07 -11.78
C SER A 299 -37.42 24.22 -12.87
N PHE A 300 -38.49 24.97 -12.63
CA PHE A 300 -39.57 25.21 -13.59
C PHE A 300 -39.66 26.70 -13.91
N GLY A 301 -39.09 27.13 -15.05
CA GLY A 301 -39.26 28.50 -15.52
C GLY A 301 -40.74 28.82 -15.76
N ASN A 302 -41.17 30.07 -15.45
CA ASN A 302 -42.50 30.66 -15.68
C ASN A 302 -43.56 29.75 -16.35
N SER A 303 -44.15 28.79 -15.61
CA SER A 303 -45.22 27.95 -16.13
C SER A 303 -46.55 28.68 -16.12
N ALA A 304 -47.31 28.63 -17.22
CA ALA A 304 -48.66 29.19 -17.29
C ALA A 304 -49.72 28.26 -16.67
N THR A 305 -49.34 27.01 -16.37
CA THR A 305 -50.25 25.94 -15.92
C THR A 305 -49.96 25.48 -14.50
N ARG A 306 -49.00 26.05 -13.78
CA ARG A 306 -48.64 25.62 -12.43
C ARG A 306 -48.66 26.76 -11.45
N PHE A 307 -49.08 26.45 -10.23
CA PHE A 307 -48.98 27.33 -9.07
C PHE A 307 -48.33 26.56 -7.92
N GLU A 308 -47.71 27.29 -7.02
CA GLU A 308 -46.96 26.74 -5.91
C GLU A 308 -47.43 27.39 -4.62
N ILE A 309 -47.62 26.58 -3.59
CA ILE A 309 -47.98 27.03 -2.26
C ILE A 309 -46.89 26.52 -1.33
N GLY A 310 -46.44 27.36 -0.41
CA GLY A 310 -45.42 26.96 0.55
C GLY A 310 -45.62 27.56 1.92
N SER A 311 -45.08 26.87 2.92
CA SER A 311 -45.09 27.32 4.31
C SER A 311 -44.14 28.49 4.51
N LEU A 312 -44.56 29.46 5.32
CA LEU A 312 -43.68 30.49 5.88
C LEU A 312 -42.92 29.99 7.12
N GLU A 313 -43.25 28.79 7.62
CA GLU A 313 -42.61 28.14 8.78
C GLU A 313 -42.71 28.95 10.07
N THR A 314 -43.74 29.78 10.19
CA THR A 314 -43.99 30.65 11.35
C THR A 314 -45.02 30.09 12.32
N SER A 315 -45.48 28.85 12.14
CA SER A 315 -46.48 28.22 13.03
C SER A 315 -45.93 27.87 14.43
N GLY A 316 -44.60 27.84 14.57
CA GLY A 316 -43.92 27.40 15.79
C GLY A 316 -43.88 25.88 15.97
N ARG A 317 -44.37 25.10 15.00
CA ARG A 317 -44.26 23.63 14.94
C ARG A 317 -42.89 23.20 14.44
N ASN A 318 -42.54 21.92 14.56
CA ASN A 318 -41.25 21.43 14.04
C ASN A 318 -41.26 21.18 12.52
N GLY A 319 -42.45 20.91 11.95
CA GLY A 319 -42.59 20.64 10.53
C GLY A 319 -42.37 21.85 9.64
N SER A 320 -42.28 21.57 8.36
CA SER A 320 -42.20 22.53 7.27
C SER A 320 -42.96 21.95 6.11
N SER A 321 -44.26 22.18 6.05
CA SER A 321 -45.13 21.49 5.10
C SER A 321 -46.40 22.26 4.82
N VAL A 322 -47.04 21.95 3.71
CA VAL A 322 -48.38 22.43 3.39
C VAL A 322 -49.13 21.32 2.67
N ASP A 323 -50.34 21.02 3.13
CA ASP A 323 -51.22 20.05 2.48
C ASP A 323 -52.63 20.64 2.36
N ILE A 324 -53.23 20.52 1.18
CA ILE A 324 -54.59 20.97 0.91
C ILE A 324 -55.54 19.81 1.17
N VAL A 325 -56.48 20.01 2.10
CA VAL A 325 -57.41 18.96 2.52
C VAL A 325 -58.85 19.44 2.49
N GLY A 326 -59.78 18.49 2.34
CA GLY A 326 -61.22 18.77 2.46
C GLY A 326 -61.77 19.70 1.37
N VAL A 327 -61.23 19.60 0.14
CA VAL A 327 -61.67 20.42 -0.99
C VAL A 327 -63.10 20.09 -1.39
N SER A 328 -63.91 21.13 -1.52
CA SER A 328 -65.29 21.05 -2.00
C SER A 328 -65.61 22.26 -2.87
N SER A 329 -66.54 22.10 -3.80
CA SER A 329 -66.88 23.14 -4.77
C SER A 329 -68.38 23.16 -5.05
N SER A 330 -68.93 24.34 -5.28
CA SER A 330 -70.29 24.51 -5.80
C SER A 330 -70.27 25.52 -6.95
N PHE A 331 -70.69 25.07 -8.13
CA PHE A 331 -70.84 25.90 -9.32
C PHE A 331 -72.25 25.72 -9.87
N ALA A 332 -72.93 26.83 -10.19
CA ALA A 332 -74.30 26.79 -10.70
C ALA A 332 -74.40 26.09 -12.08
N VAL A 333 -73.41 26.29 -12.97
CA VAL A 333 -73.34 25.69 -14.32
C VAL A 333 -71.87 25.58 -14.77
N GLY A 334 -71.54 24.59 -15.61
CA GLY A 334 -70.35 24.66 -16.47
C GLY A 334 -69.10 23.90 -16.01
N HIS A 335 -69.09 23.35 -14.80
CA HIS A 335 -67.97 22.56 -14.28
C HIS A 335 -68.44 21.21 -13.70
N PRO A 336 -67.64 20.13 -13.80
CA PRO A 336 -67.97 18.84 -13.20
C PRO A 336 -67.98 18.92 -11.67
N ALA A 337 -68.66 17.99 -11.02
CA ALA A 337 -68.66 17.89 -9.56
C ALA A 337 -67.24 17.65 -9.03
N GLY A 338 -66.80 18.45 -8.06
CA GLY A 338 -65.47 18.35 -7.44
C GLY A 338 -64.38 19.17 -8.15
N PHE A 339 -64.70 19.92 -9.21
CA PHE A 339 -63.76 20.81 -9.86
C PHE A 339 -63.30 21.93 -8.90
N ALA A 340 -62.00 22.11 -8.72
CA ALA A 340 -61.43 23.09 -7.80
C ALA A 340 -60.12 23.72 -8.29
N LEU A 341 -59.99 23.91 -9.61
CA LEU A 341 -58.87 24.62 -10.25
C LEU A 341 -57.49 23.97 -10.04
N GLY A 342 -57.46 22.69 -9.66
CA GLY A 342 -56.26 21.92 -9.38
C GLY A 342 -56.03 21.65 -7.90
N LEU A 343 -56.78 22.30 -7.01
CA LEU A 343 -56.71 22.04 -5.57
C LEU A 343 -57.28 20.66 -5.21
N GLU A 344 -58.17 20.13 -6.05
CA GLU A 344 -58.77 18.80 -5.91
C GLU A 344 -57.80 17.65 -6.19
N ASP A 345 -56.68 17.95 -6.87
CA ASP A 345 -55.69 16.98 -7.28
C ASP A 345 -54.52 16.94 -6.28
N ALA A 346 -53.83 15.80 -6.22
CA ALA A 346 -52.59 15.70 -5.46
C ALA A 346 -51.50 16.59 -6.09
N PRO A 347 -50.58 17.15 -5.29
CA PRO A 347 -49.49 17.96 -5.82
C PRO A 347 -48.63 17.15 -6.79
N SER A 348 -48.21 17.80 -7.88
CA SER A 348 -47.28 17.25 -8.86
C SER A 348 -45.84 17.14 -8.33
N ASN A 349 -45.51 17.93 -7.31
CA ASN A 349 -44.27 17.83 -6.53
C ASN A 349 -44.57 18.26 -5.09
N ASN A 350 -44.10 17.49 -4.12
CA ASN A 350 -44.22 17.78 -2.69
C ASN A 350 -42.82 17.76 -2.08
N HIS A 351 -42.45 18.87 -1.45
CA HIS A 351 -41.17 19.06 -0.77
C HIS A 351 -41.35 19.29 0.73
N ASP A 352 -42.33 18.63 1.33
CA ASP A 352 -42.61 18.76 2.75
C ASP A 352 -41.50 18.14 3.61
N ASN A 353 -41.24 18.80 4.72
CA ASN A 353 -40.36 18.37 5.81
C ASN A 353 -38.95 17.99 5.36
N MET A 354 -38.40 18.73 4.39
CA MET A 354 -37.03 18.52 3.93
C MET A 354 -36.02 18.79 5.04
N PHE A 355 -35.15 17.80 5.28
CA PHE A 355 -33.94 17.97 6.07
C PHE A 355 -32.76 18.20 5.13
N PRO A 356 -31.79 19.07 5.47
CA PRO A 356 -30.57 19.18 4.72
C PRO A 356 -29.84 17.84 4.75
N LYS A 357 -29.54 17.32 3.57
CA LYS A 357 -28.82 16.06 3.37
C LYS A 357 -27.61 16.28 2.48
N GLY A 358 -26.54 15.55 2.77
CA GLY A 358 -25.32 15.51 1.99
C GLY A 358 -25.06 14.08 1.60
N THR A 359 -24.77 13.85 0.32
CA THR A 359 -24.64 12.50 -0.23
C THR A 359 -23.21 12.18 -0.61
N LEU A 360 -22.84 10.91 -0.42
CA LEU A 360 -21.56 10.35 -0.81
C LEU A 360 -21.80 9.09 -1.65
N SER A 361 -21.38 9.12 -2.90
CA SER A 361 -21.33 7.92 -3.73
C SER A 361 -20.13 7.08 -3.34
N PHE A 362 -20.37 5.81 -3.00
CA PHE A 362 -19.31 4.86 -2.75
C PHE A 362 -18.73 4.36 -4.07
N THR A 363 -17.42 4.52 -4.25
CA THR A 363 -16.70 4.17 -5.48
C THR A 363 -16.19 2.73 -5.43
N GLU A 364 -15.31 2.43 -4.47
CA GLU A 364 -14.67 1.12 -4.30
C GLU A 364 -14.31 0.83 -2.84
N GLY A 365 -14.17 -0.47 -2.55
CA GLY A 365 -13.69 -0.95 -1.25
C GLY A 365 -12.23 -0.55 -1.01
N PHE A 366 -11.93 -0.18 0.22
CA PHE A 366 -10.59 0.22 0.62
C PHE A 366 -10.24 -0.28 2.02
N MET A 367 -8.95 -0.29 2.33
CA MET A 367 -8.45 -0.75 3.62
C MET A 367 -7.80 0.42 4.37
N VAL A 368 -7.99 0.48 5.69
CA VAL A 368 -7.24 1.38 6.57
C VAL A 368 -6.17 0.54 7.25
N SER A 369 -4.92 0.69 6.82
CA SER A 369 -3.78 -0.06 7.37
C SER A 369 -3.43 0.41 8.79
N ALA A 370 -2.57 -0.34 9.48
CA ALA A 370 -2.16 -0.04 10.85
C ALA A 370 -1.47 1.33 11.02
N THR A 371 -0.91 1.91 9.95
CA THR A 371 -0.23 3.21 9.95
C THR A 371 -1.08 4.33 9.35
N ALA A 372 -2.20 4.00 8.71
CA ALA A 372 -3.07 4.97 8.05
C ALA A 372 -4.04 5.62 9.05
N GLU A 373 -4.19 6.93 8.91
CA GLU A 373 -5.21 7.73 9.56
C GLU A 373 -5.97 8.53 8.50
N ILE A 374 -7.29 8.54 8.59
CA ILE A 374 -8.18 9.43 7.85
C ILE A 374 -8.80 10.40 8.85
N ARG A 375 -8.76 11.69 8.56
CA ARG A 375 -9.34 12.74 9.39
C ARG A 375 -10.30 13.57 8.56
N PHE A 376 -11.40 14.00 9.17
CA PHE A 376 -12.34 14.91 8.53
C PHE A 376 -13.01 15.76 9.59
N ASP A 377 -13.60 16.87 9.17
CA ASP A 377 -14.16 17.88 10.04
C ASP A 377 -15.68 17.91 9.89
N VAL A 378 -16.38 17.93 11.02
CA VAL A 378 -17.84 18.00 11.12
C VAL A 378 -18.23 19.26 11.89
N GLU A 379 -19.23 19.97 11.39
CA GLU A 379 -19.85 21.09 12.08
C GLU A 379 -21.37 21.02 11.92
N VAL A 380 -22.11 21.32 13.00
CA VAL A 380 -23.57 21.37 12.99
C VAL A 380 -24.03 22.65 13.66
N ASN A 381 -24.93 23.37 12.99
CA ASN A 381 -25.64 24.55 13.48
C ASN A 381 -24.74 25.62 14.12
N GLY A 382 -23.53 25.82 13.59
CA GLY A 382 -22.55 26.77 14.12
C GLY A 382 -21.94 26.38 15.48
N GLY A 383 -22.09 25.11 15.90
CA GLY A 383 -21.55 24.56 17.16
C GLY A 383 -20.03 24.41 17.21
N GLY A 384 -19.32 24.86 16.17
CA GLY A 384 -17.87 24.74 16.02
C GLY A 384 -17.44 23.44 15.33
N VAL A 385 -16.22 23.49 14.79
CA VAL A 385 -15.63 22.37 14.03
C VAL A 385 -15.12 21.27 14.97
N GLN A 386 -15.54 20.03 14.70
CA GLN A 386 -15.10 18.81 15.38
C GLN A 386 -14.34 17.92 14.38
N THR A 387 -13.06 17.62 14.66
CA THR A 387 -12.26 16.72 13.80
C THR A 387 -12.42 15.26 14.23
N MET A 388 -12.90 14.43 13.32
CA MET A 388 -13.04 12.99 13.47
C MET A 388 -11.78 12.25 13.00
N LEU A 389 -11.55 11.06 13.54
CA LEU A 389 -10.43 10.18 13.18
C LEU A 389 -10.95 8.78 12.86
N ILE A 390 -10.59 8.26 11.70
CA ILE A 390 -10.74 6.87 11.31
C ILE A 390 -9.33 6.29 11.19
N ASN A 391 -9.04 5.29 12.01
CA ASN A 391 -7.86 4.44 11.89
C ASN A 391 -8.30 2.97 11.88
N LYS A 392 -7.37 2.04 11.66
CA LYS A 392 -7.68 0.61 11.60
C LYS A 392 -8.50 0.12 12.80
N ALA A 393 -8.12 0.50 14.02
CA ALA A 393 -8.81 0.08 15.24
C ALA A 393 -10.26 0.58 15.30
N VAL A 394 -10.53 1.79 14.79
CA VAL A 394 -11.88 2.34 14.67
C VAL A 394 -12.72 1.56 13.66
N VAL A 395 -12.15 1.23 12.49
CA VAL A 395 -12.84 0.42 11.47
C VAL A 395 -13.18 -0.95 12.03
N ASP A 396 -12.18 -1.64 12.59
CA ASP A 396 -12.32 -2.95 13.20
C ASP A 396 -13.37 -2.95 14.32
N ALA A 397 -13.39 -1.91 15.16
CA ALA A 397 -14.39 -1.77 16.24
C ALA A 397 -15.80 -1.49 15.72
N ALA A 398 -15.95 -0.67 14.68
CA ALA A 398 -17.24 -0.33 14.10
C ALA A 398 -17.86 -1.50 13.33
N LEU A 399 -17.05 -2.29 12.61
CA LEU A 399 -17.50 -3.40 11.77
C LEU A 399 -17.44 -4.77 12.47
N GLY A 400 -16.71 -4.87 13.59
CA GLY A 400 -16.45 -6.14 14.25
C GLY A 400 -15.47 -7.04 13.49
N THR A 401 -14.56 -6.45 12.71
CA THR A 401 -13.54 -7.15 11.91
C THR A 401 -12.13 -6.95 12.51
N THR A 402 -11.10 -7.49 11.85
CA THR A 402 -9.69 -7.32 12.25
C THR A 402 -8.79 -6.97 11.07
N ASP A 403 -9.35 -6.62 9.91
CA ASP A 403 -8.65 -6.39 8.65
C ASP A 403 -8.64 -4.91 8.25
N GLY A 404 -9.38 -4.04 8.94
CA GLY A 404 -9.47 -2.61 8.61
C GLY A 404 -10.11 -2.37 7.24
N TYR A 405 -10.79 -3.37 6.68
CA TYR A 405 -11.38 -3.30 5.35
C TYR A 405 -12.79 -2.72 5.40
N ILE A 406 -13.09 -1.84 4.45
CA ILE A 406 -14.40 -1.26 4.20
C ILE A 406 -14.77 -1.62 2.76
N GLY A 407 -15.64 -2.60 2.60
CA GLY A 407 -15.96 -3.20 1.30
C GLY A 407 -17.11 -2.56 0.54
N ASP A 408 -18.05 -1.94 1.24
CA ASP A 408 -19.21 -1.32 0.62
C ASP A 408 -19.72 -0.06 1.35
N ARG A 409 -20.74 0.59 0.75
CA ARG A 409 -21.33 1.82 1.28
C ARG A 409 -21.99 1.64 2.66
N HIS A 410 -22.51 0.45 2.97
CA HIS A 410 -23.16 0.18 4.25
C HIS A 410 -22.12 0.10 5.36
N GLU A 411 -21.00 -0.58 5.10
CA GLU A 411 -19.85 -0.61 5.99
C GLU A 411 -19.25 0.79 6.17
N LEU A 412 -19.07 1.55 5.09
CA LEU A 412 -18.57 2.93 5.19
C LEU A 412 -19.50 3.81 6.03
N ALA A 413 -20.82 3.75 5.81
CA ALA A 413 -21.79 4.48 6.61
C ALA A 413 -21.74 4.05 8.09
N THR A 414 -21.51 2.77 8.38
CA THR A 414 -21.38 2.25 9.74
C THR A 414 -20.15 2.82 10.44
N VAL A 415 -18.99 2.83 9.77
CA VAL A 415 -17.75 3.43 10.30
C VAL A 415 -17.92 4.94 10.53
N LEU A 416 -18.52 5.65 9.56
CA LEU A 416 -18.76 7.08 9.67
C LEU A 416 -19.74 7.40 10.82
N ALA A 417 -20.85 6.68 10.92
CA ALA A 417 -21.81 6.84 12.02
C ALA A 417 -21.17 6.54 13.39
N TYR A 418 -20.27 5.55 13.44
CA TYR A 418 -19.52 5.22 14.65
C TYR A 418 -18.65 6.39 15.13
N VAL A 419 -17.92 7.05 14.21
CA VAL A 419 -17.05 8.18 14.58
C VAL A 419 -17.81 9.48 14.80
N THR A 420 -18.95 9.70 14.12
CA THR A 420 -19.76 10.91 14.30
C THR A 420 -20.78 10.81 15.44
N ALA A 421 -20.83 9.69 16.17
CA ALA A 421 -21.76 9.51 17.27
C ALA A 421 -21.67 10.64 18.31
N GLY A 422 -22.79 11.29 18.59
CA GLY A 422 -22.87 12.40 19.56
C GLY A 422 -22.38 13.76 19.04
N THR A 423 -21.92 13.87 17.79
CA THR A 423 -21.53 15.15 17.18
C THR A 423 -22.72 15.99 16.72
N GLY A 424 -23.92 15.38 16.68
CA GLY A 424 -25.12 15.96 16.08
C GLY A 424 -25.27 15.70 14.58
N VAL A 425 -24.35 14.93 13.97
CA VAL A 425 -24.49 14.39 12.61
C VAL A 425 -24.81 12.91 12.65
N THR A 426 -25.83 12.53 11.89
CA THR A 426 -26.20 11.15 11.63
C THR A 426 -25.78 10.75 10.23
N VAL A 427 -25.26 9.53 10.09
CA VAL A 427 -24.82 8.95 8.81
C VAL A 427 -25.56 7.64 8.58
N ILE A 428 -26.20 7.50 7.41
CA ILE A 428 -26.99 6.32 7.03
C ILE A 428 -26.71 5.92 5.58
N SER A 429 -27.15 4.72 5.19
CA SER A 429 -26.99 4.17 3.82
C SER A 429 -28.28 3.60 3.23
N ASN A 430 -29.39 3.79 3.94
CA ASN A 430 -30.73 3.27 3.65
C ASN A 430 -31.79 4.38 3.62
N ASP A 431 -31.37 5.61 3.29
CA ASP A 431 -32.29 6.72 3.07
C ASP A 431 -33.22 6.42 1.88
N LEU A 432 -34.52 6.69 2.05
CA LEU A 432 -35.53 6.40 1.04
C LEU A 432 -35.52 7.41 -0.12
N GLU A 433 -35.05 8.64 0.13
CA GLU A 433 -34.97 9.72 -0.86
C GLU A 433 -33.70 9.58 -1.72
N TYR A 434 -32.60 9.16 -1.10
CA TYR A 434 -31.31 8.95 -1.77
C TYR A 434 -30.85 7.49 -1.70
N PRO A 435 -31.50 6.56 -2.44
CA PRO A 435 -31.09 5.17 -2.45
C PRO A 435 -29.71 5.00 -3.10
N GLY A 436 -28.88 4.12 -2.53
CA GLY A 436 -27.61 3.71 -3.13
C GLY A 436 -26.40 4.58 -2.79
N VAL A 437 -26.56 5.61 -1.95
CA VAL A 437 -25.46 6.46 -1.47
C VAL A 437 -25.39 6.46 0.06
N VAL A 438 -24.29 6.94 0.63
CA VAL A 438 -24.22 7.29 2.06
C VAL A 438 -24.77 8.70 2.23
N VAL A 439 -25.62 8.90 3.23
CA VAL A 439 -26.29 10.17 3.51
C VAL A 439 -25.87 10.67 4.88
N PHE A 440 -25.38 11.90 4.91
CA PHE A 440 -25.13 12.68 6.11
C PHE A 440 -26.30 13.66 6.31
N MET A 441 -26.73 13.83 7.55
CA MET A 441 -27.73 14.83 7.94
C MET A 441 -27.50 15.26 9.39
N ALA A 442 -28.03 16.42 9.77
CA ALA A 442 -28.16 16.74 11.19
C ALA A 442 -29.08 15.72 11.86
N ASP A 443 -28.72 15.26 13.06
CA ASP A 443 -29.49 14.25 13.79
C ASP A 443 -30.90 14.78 14.11
N PRO A 444 -31.98 14.21 13.54
CA PRO A 444 -33.34 14.69 13.76
C PRO A 444 -33.81 14.55 15.21
N ALA A 445 -33.18 13.66 16.01
CA ALA A 445 -33.48 13.52 17.43
C ALA A 445 -32.93 14.71 18.25
N MET A 446 -31.85 15.33 17.78
CA MET A 446 -31.27 16.53 18.41
C MET A 446 -31.80 17.83 17.79
N TYR A 447 -32.09 17.81 16.48
CA TYR A 447 -32.53 18.95 15.68
C TYR A 447 -33.81 18.61 14.92
N PRO A 448 -34.99 18.67 15.57
CA PRO A 448 -36.23 18.17 15.01
C PRO A 448 -36.89 19.11 13.99
N GLU A 449 -36.41 20.35 13.88
CA GLU A 449 -36.96 21.37 12.97
C GLU A 449 -36.63 21.03 11.50
N ALA A 450 -37.62 21.15 10.62
CA ALA A 450 -37.47 20.91 9.18
C ALA A 450 -37.42 22.23 8.36
N GLY A 451 -37.13 22.10 7.06
CA GLY A 451 -37.12 23.18 6.08
C GLY A 451 -36.05 24.25 6.32
N ASN A 452 -36.36 25.55 6.23
CA ASN A 452 -35.33 26.60 6.43
C ASN A 452 -34.83 26.67 7.88
N ARG A 453 -35.60 26.14 8.83
CA ARG A 453 -35.25 26.09 10.25
C ARG A 453 -34.39 24.87 10.59
N ALA A 454 -34.27 23.92 9.68
CA ALA A 454 -33.47 22.73 9.90
C ALA A 454 -32.00 23.07 10.19
N ALA A 455 -31.43 22.33 11.13
CA ALA A 455 -30.03 22.48 11.49
C ALA A 455 -29.13 22.15 10.28
N ARG A 456 -28.31 23.13 9.90
CA ARG A 456 -27.32 22.94 8.84
C ARG A 456 -26.14 22.17 9.37
N PHE A 457 -25.56 21.31 8.53
CA PHE A 457 -24.32 20.63 8.84
C PHE A 457 -23.31 20.83 7.70
N ASN A 458 -22.04 20.62 8.03
CA ASN A 458 -20.95 20.62 7.08
C ASN A 458 -20.03 19.44 7.38
N VAL A 459 -19.64 18.70 6.34
CA VAL A 459 -18.58 17.69 6.39
C VAL A 459 -17.50 18.13 5.40
N SER A 460 -16.29 18.32 5.90
CA SER A 460 -15.20 18.90 5.10
C SER A 460 -13.82 18.44 5.55
N ASN A 461 -12.78 18.95 4.89
CA ASN A 461 -11.37 18.74 5.26
C ASN A 461 -10.97 17.27 5.46
N VAL A 462 -11.49 16.40 4.58
CA VAL A 462 -11.10 14.99 4.52
C VAL A 462 -9.64 14.90 4.08
N ARG A 463 -8.80 14.26 4.90
CA ARG A 463 -7.36 14.20 4.74
C ARG A 463 -6.78 12.93 5.35
N THR A 464 -5.60 12.54 4.89
CA THR A 464 -4.84 11.41 5.46
C THR A 464 -3.47 11.84 5.98
N ASN A 465 -2.89 11.08 6.90
CA ASN A 465 -1.49 11.21 7.33
C ASN A 465 -0.49 10.66 6.30
N LEU A 466 -0.94 9.88 5.31
CA LEU A 466 -0.08 9.35 4.26
C LEU A 466 0.15 10.42 3.18
N PRO A 467 1.40 10.88 2.96
CA PRO A 467 1.68 11.91 1.96
C PRO A 467 1.50 11.41 0.52
N PHE A 468 1.60 10.11 0.31
CA PHE A 468 1.36 9.42 -0.95
C PHE A 468 0.99 7.96 -0.66
N SER A 469 0.08 7.39 -1.46
CA SER A 469 -0.18 5.96 -1.55
C SER A 469 -0.22 5.56 -3.02
N LEU A 470 0.38 4.42 -3.34
CA LEU A 470 0.24 3.80 -4.64
C LEU A 470 -1.08 3.02 -4.69
N ASP A 471 -2.01 3.44 -5.55
CA ASP A 471 -3.38 2.92 -5.51
C ASP A 471 -3.66 1.81 -6.53
N PHE A 472 -2.66 1.45 -7.35
CA PHE A 472 -2.78 0.47 -8.42
C PHE A 472 -1.48 -0.31 -8.60
N ASP A 473 -1.59 -1.56 -9.03
CA ASP A 473 -0.46 -2.35 -9.51
C ASP A 473 -0.01 -1.83 -10.89
N LEU A 474 1.24 -2.08 -11.27
CA LEU A 474 1.71 -1.78 -12.63
C LEU A 474 0.83 -2.46 -13.70
N ALA A 475 0.33 -3.66 -13.38
CA ALA A 475 -0.58 -4.45 -14.20
C ALA A 475 -2.00 -3.88 -14.30
N GLU A 476 -2.43 -3.05 -13.34
CA GLU A 476 -3.77 -2.44 -13.30
C GLU A 476 -3.85 -1.13 -14.12
N ILE A 477 -2.73 -0.65 -14.67
CA ILE A 477 -2.71 0.61 -15.43
C ILE A 477 -3.49 0.46 -16.74
N ASP A 478 -4.56 1.25 -16.87
CA ASP A 478 -5.38 1.35 -18.08
C ASP A 478 -5.62 2.81 -18.48
N VAL A 479 -4.97 3.26 -19.56
CA VAL A 479 -5.10 4.63 -20.09
C VAL A 479 -6.37 4.83 -20.94
N THR A 480 -7.12 3.77 -21.22
CA THR A 480 -8.41 3.83 -21.91
C THR A 480 -9.58 3.97 -20.94
N SER A 481 -9.38 3.62 -19.68
CA SER A 481 -10.34 3.77 -18.60
C SER A 481 -10.42 5.21 -18.07
N THR A 482 -11.54 5.50 -17.40
CA THR A 482 -11.73 6.76 -16.65
C THR A 482 -11.45 6.62 -15.16
N ARG A 483 -11.03 5.43 -14.69
CA ARG A 483 -10.74 5.16 -13.27
C ARG A 483 -9.73 6.14 -12.69
N PHE A 484 -8.60 6.33 -13.36
CA PHE A 484 -7.58 7.29 -12.97
C PHE A 484 -7.20 8.21 -14.13
N LYS A 485 -6.89 9.47 -13.82
CA LYS A 485 -6.26 10.38 -14.78
C LYS A 485 -4.85 9.91 -15.08
N ILE A 486 -4.38 10.13 -16.31
CA ILE A 486 -3.03 9.74 -16.75
C ILE A 486 -1.94 10.31 -15.84
N ASP A 487 -2.12 11.51 -15.30
CA ASP A 487 -1.18 12.11 -14.33
C ASP A 487 -1.00 11.26 -13.07
N LYS A 488 -2.07 10.65 -12.57
CA LYS A 488 -2.01 9.74 -11.42
C LYS A 488 -1.25 8.45 -11.76
N TYR A 489 -1.39 7.93 -12.97
CA TYR A 489 -0.56 6.80 -13.45
C TYR A 489 0.91 7.17 -13.55
N ILE A 490 1.23 8.37 -14.06
CA ILE A 490 2.61 8.86 -14.15
C ILE A 490 3.22 9.01 -12.74
N GLU A 491 2.48 9.57 -11.79
CA GLU A 491 2.92 9.70 -10.40
C GLU A 491 3.20 8.34 -9.75
N GLY A 492 2.31 7.35 -9.94
CA GLY A 492 2.52 6.01 -9.41
C GLY A 492 3.70 5.29 -10.05
N VAL A 493 3.86 5.33 -11.38
CA VAL A 493 5.03 4.74 -12.05
C VAL A 493 6.33 5.44 -11.65
N GLU A 494 6.31 6.76 -11.41
CA GLU A 494 7.47 7.48 -10.86
C GLU A 494 7.80 7.04 -9.43
N HIS A 495 6.79 6.76 -8.60
CA HIS A 495 7.02 6.18 -7.29
C HIS A 495 7.65 4.78 -7.38
N MET A 496 7.08 3.88 -8.19
CA MET A 496 7.65 2.54 -8.46
C MET A 496 9.10 2.64 -8.95
N LEU A 497 9.40 3.60 -9.84
CA LEU A 497 10.74 3.83 -10.37
C LEU A 497 11.72 4.26 -9.27
N ARG A 498 11.32 5.14 -8.36
CA ARG A 498 12.16 5.57 -7.23
C ARG A 498 12.46 4.41 -6.28
N GLU A 499 11.43 3.68 -5.87
CA GLU A 499 11.59 2.50 -5.00
C GLU A 499 12.47 1.42 -5.66
N ALA A 500 12.32 1.19 -6.97
CA ALA A 500 13.16 0.25 -7.70
C ALA A 500 14.64 0.72 -7.78
N ILE A 501 14.89 2.03 -7.89
CA ILE A 501 16.23 2.61 -7.83
C ILE A 501 16.84 2.45 -6.43
N ASP A 502 16.06 2.66 -5.38
CA ASP A 502 16.52 2.49 -3.99
C ASP A 502 16.80 1.01 -3.67
N SER A 503 15.99 0.09 -4.19
CA SER A 503 16.28 -1.36 -4.20
C SER A 503 17.60 -1.67 -4.92
N ALA A 504 17.82 -1.12 -6.11
CA ALA A 504 19.07 -1.29 -6.86
C ALA A 504 20.28 -0.78 -6.06
N ALA A 505 20.15 0.38 -5.41
CA ALA A 505 21.20 0.97 -4.59
C ALA A 505 21.52 0.08 -3.37
N THR A 506 20.50 -0.48 -2.73
CA THR A 506 20.65 -1.41 -1.60
C THR A 506 21.37 -2.69 -2.01
N LEU A 507 20.95 -3.29 -3.13
CA LEU A 507 21.59 -4.48 -3.70
C LEU A 507 23.03 -4.19 -4.15
N GLY A 508 23.28 -3.03 -4.77
CA GLY A 508 24.62 -2.60 -5.18
C GLY A 508 25.57 -2.39 -3.99
N ALA A 509 25.09 -1.79 -2.90
CA ALA A 509 25.85 -1.65 -1.66
C ALA A 509 26.19 -3.02 -1.03
N LEU A 510 25.25 -3.96 -1.09
CA LEU A 510 25.47 -5.33 -0.61
C LEU A 510 26.49 -6.07 -1.49
N SER A 511 26.41 -5.96 -2.81
CA SER A 511 27.35 -6.56 -3.77
C SER A 511 28.78 -6.05 -3.50
N MET A 512 28.97 -4.72 -3.40
CA MET A 512 30.27 -4.14 -3.05
C MET A 512 30.82 -4.66 -1.71
N ARG A 513 29.94 -4.86 -0.71
CA ARG A 513 30.36 -5.40 0.59
C ARG A 513 30.80 -6.86 0.49
N ILE A 514 30.10 -7.68 -0.29
CA ILE A 514 30.48 -9.09 -0.52
C ILE A 514 31.81 -9.16 -1.27
N ASP A 515 32.01 -8.33 -2.28
CA ASP A 515 33.26 -8.26 -3.05
C ASP A 515 34.46 -7.92 -2.16
N MET A 516 34.34 -6.91 -1.30
CA MET A 516 35.38 -6.56 -0.34
C MET A 516 35.73 -7.72 0.60
N GLN A 517 34.73 -8.50 1.01
CA GLN A 517 34.92 -9.63 1.91
C GLN A 517 35.54 -10.83 1.19
N SER A 518 35.15 -11.07 -0.05
CA SER A 518 35.75 -12.08 -0.93
C SER A 518 37.23 -11.76 -1.19
N GLU A 519 37.56 -10.51 -1.50
CA GLU A 519 38.95 -10.08 -1.69
C GLU A 519 39.77 -10.24 -0.40
N PHE A 520 39.20 -9.87 0.75
CA PHE A 520 39.86 -10.06 2.04
C PHE A 520 40.11 -11.55 2.34
N ALA A 521 39.12 -12.41 2.16
CA ALA A 521 39.25 -13.85 2.38
C ALA A 521 40.33 -14.48 1.47
N ASN A 522 40.36 -14.07 0.19
CA ASN A 522 41.38 -14.50 -0.77
C ASN A 522 42.79 -14.05 -0.35
N ARG A 523 42.97 -12.78 0.05
CA ARG A 523 44.26 -12.26 0.52
C ARG A 523 44.72 -12.95 1.81
N LEU A 524 43.79 -13.27 2.72
CA LEU A 524 44.08 -14.00 3.95
C LEU A 524 44.49 -15.45 3.64
N SER A 525 43.76 -16.14 2.78
CA SER A 525 44.09 -17.50 2.31
C SER A 525 45.50 -17.53 1.69
N GLN A 526 45.82 -16.58 0.81
CA GLN A 526 47.16 -16.47 0.21
C GLN A 526 48.26 -16.23 1.25
N SER A 527 48.02 -15.37 2.22
CA SER A 527 48.98 -15.09 3.30
C SER A 527 49.21 -16.32 4.19
N ILE A 528 48.14 -17.07 4.51
CA ILE A 528 48.22 -18.32 5.24
C ILE A 528 48.96 -19.39 4.42
N SER A 529 48.66 -19.54 3.12
CA SER A 529 49.39 -20.43 2.21
C SER A 529 50.90 -20.16 2.24
N GLN A 530 51.30 -18.90 2.09
CA GLN A 530 52.71 -18.52 2.13
C GLN A 530 53.33 -18.72 3.51
N GLY A 531 52.58 -18.48 4.58
CA GLY A 531 53.00 -18.77 5.95
C GLY A 531 53.28 -20.26 6.17
N VAL A 532 52.37 -21.13 5.71
CA VAL A 532 52.55 -22.59 5.75
C VAL A 532 53.82 -22.98 5.00
N VAL A 533 53.99 -22.53 3.75
CA VAL A 533 55.18 -22.79 2.91
C VAL A 533 56.45 -22.45 3.68
N ARG A 534 56.54 -21.26 4.28
CA ARG A 534 57.74 -20.84 5.03
C ARG A 534 58.03 -21.69 6.27
N LEU A 535 57.00 -22.25 6.90
CA LEU A 535 57.16 -23.05 8.12
C LEU A 535 57.69 -24.45 7.80
N VAL A 536 57.15 -25.08 6.75
CA VAL A 536 57.30 -26.53 6.54
C VAL A 536 57.98 -26.93 5.24
N ASP A 537 58.08 -26.06 4.24
CA ASP A 537 58.68 -26.43 2.96
C ASP A 537 60.21 -26.49 3.07
N ALA A 538 60.78 -27.41 2.31
CA ALA A 538 62.22 -27.56 2.18
C ALA A 538 62.74 -26.64 1.06
N ASP A 539 63.87 -25.95 1.28
CA ASP A 539 64.57 -25.29 0.18
C ASP A 539 65.21 -26.37 -0.70
N MET A 540 64.59 -26.63 -1.85
CA MET A 540 65.04 -27.69 -2.76
C MET A 540 66.47 -27.48 -3.28
N ASN A 541 66.98 -26.23 -3.32
CA ASN A 541 68.37 -25.98 -3.72
C ASN A 541 69.34 -26.42 -2.63
N GLU A 542 69.02 -26.07 -1.38
CA GLU A 542 69.83 -26.46 -0.21
C GLU A 542 69.77 -27.98 0.01
N VAL A 543 68.56 -28.55 0.04
CA VAL A 543 68.34 -29.98 0.26
C VAL A 543 68.96 -30.82 -0.87
N SER A 544 68.87 -30.39 -2.13
CA SER A 544 69.51 -31.10 -3.25
C SER A 544 71.04 -31.08 -3.15
N THR A 545 71.62 -29.96 -2.73
CA THR A 545 73.08 -29.84 -2.53
C THR A 545 73.53 -30.72 -1.37
N ARG A 546 72.77 -30.69 -0.26
CA ARG A 546 73.00 -31.55 0.91
C ARG A 546 72.85 -33.02 0.57
N LEU A 547 71.84 -33.41 -0.20
CA LEU A 547 71.60 -34.78 -0.65
C LEU A 547 72.81 -35.31 -1.43
N LYS A 548 73.31 -34.54 -2.40
CA LYS A 548 74.51 -34.90 -3.16
C LYS A 548 75.74 -35.04 -2.26
N ALA A 549 75.95 -34.10 -1.33
CA ALA A 549 77.05 -34.17 -0.38
C ALA A 549 76.97 -35.42 0.52
N LEU A 550 75.78 -35.76 1.00
CA LEU A 550 75.53 -36.96 1.81
C LEU A 550 75.74 -38.25 1.01
N GLN A 551 75.34 -38.28 -0.26
CA GLN A 551 75.64 -39.41 -1.16
C GLN A 551 77.15 -39.60 -1.32
N THR A 552 77.90 -38.51 -1.53
CA THR A 552 79.38 -38.56 -1.58
C THR A 552 79.99 -39.01 -0.26
N GLN A 553 79.49 -38.51 0.88
CA GLN A 553 79.94 -38.93 2.21
C GLN A 553 79.64 -40.42 2.48
N GLN A 554 78.48 -40.93 2.03
CA GLN A 554 78.14 -42.35 2.16
C GLN A 554 79.11 -43.23 1.37
N GLN A 555 79.44 -42.84 0.14
CA GLN A 555 80.44 -43.54 -0.68
C GLN A 555 81.82 -43.58 0.01
N LEU A 556 82.27 -42.44 0.55
CA LEU A 556 83.53 -42.34 1.30
C LEU A 556 83.52 -43.15 2.60
N ALA A 557 82.38 -43.15 3.32
CA ALA A 557 82.22 -43.92 4.56
C ALA A 557 82.20 -45.44 4.31
N ILE A 558 81.60 -45.89 3.20
CA ILE A 558 81.67 -47.30 2.76
C ILE A 558 83.12 -47.67 2.41
N GLN A 559 83.86 -46.81 1.72
CA GLN A 559 85.28 -47.01 1.44
C GLN A 559 86.10 -47.07 2.75
N ALA A 560 85.86 -46.16 3.69
CA ALA A 560 86.54 -46.13 4.99
C ALA A 560 86.22 -47.37 5.84
N LEU A 561 84.97 -47.86 5.83
CA LEU A 561 84.58 -49.10 6.49
C LEU A 561 85.27 -50.32 5.85
N SER A 562 85.39 -50.34 4.51
CA SER A 562 86.13 -51.38 3.78
C SER A 562 87.61 -51.39 4.15
N ILE A 563 88.24 -50.21 4.26
CA ILE A 563 89.64 -50.04 4.70
C ILE A 563 89.83 -50.45 6.17
N ALA A 564 88.89 -50.08 7.05
CA ALA A 564 88.93 -50.45 8.46
C ALA A 564 88.78 -51.97 8.67
N ASN A 565 87.98 -52.64 7.84
CA ASN A 565 87.86 -54.10 7.83
C ASN A 565 89.11 -54.78 7.25
N SER A 566 89.65 -54.31 6.12
CA SER A 566 90.88 -54.88 5.54
C SER A 566 92.09 -54.72 6.45
N ASN A 567 92.21 -53.60 7.18
CA ASN A 567 93.28 -53.39 8.15
C ASN A 567 93.19 -54.36 9.33
N SER A 568 91.99 -54.69 9.81
CA SER A 568 91.82 -55.71 10.86
C SER A 568 92.07 -57.13 10.36
N GLU A 569 91.76 -57.45 9.10
CA GLU A 569 92.13 -58.73 8.46
C GLU A 569 93.65 -58.88 8.31
N ASN A 570 94.33 -57.82 7.88
CA ASN A 570 95.79 -57.79 7.76
C ASN A 570 96.47 -57.97 9.13
N ILE A 571 95.92 -57.38 10.19
CA ILE A 571 96.42 -57.59 11.56
C ILE A 571 96.13 -59.03 12.05
N ALA A 572 94.97 -59.59 11.74
CA ALA A 572 94.64 -60.97 12.10
C ALA A 572 95.54 -62.01 11.37
N GLN A 573 96.01 -61.71 10.16
CA GLN A 573 96.99 -62.54 9.44
C GLN A 573 98.38 -62.53 10.10
N LEU A 574 98.75 -61.47 10.84
CA LEU A 574 100.02 -61.38 11.58
C LEU A 574 100.04 -62.20 12.88
N PHE A 575 98.88 -62.67 13.35
CA PHE A 575 98.73 -63.45 14.58
C PHE A 575 98.22 -64.88 14.31
N ARG A 576 98.27 -65.37 13.06
CA ARG A 576 98.02 -66.77 12.68
C ARG A 576 99.29 -67.61 12.65
#